data_AF-A0A8E8EZ79-F1
#
_entry.id   AF-A0A8E8EZ79-F1
#
_cell.length_a   1.000
_cell.length_b   1.000
_cell.length_c   1.000
_cell.angle_alpha   90.00
_cell.angle_beta   90.00
_cell.angle_gamma   90.00
#
_symmetry.space_group_name_H-M   'P 1'
#
loop_
_entity.id
_entity.type
_entity.pdbx_description
1 polymer ?
#
loop_
_entity_poly.entity_id
_entity_poly.type
_entity_poly.pdbx_seq_one_letter_code
_entity_poly.pdbx_strand_id
1 'polypeptide(L)'
;MIRAIIGVLGALTVLVPDRIVAAFERIAVENPDEVEPRRGTRPALRAEGAVVVALALIGGRAYARAMYVTGAFGTVLLVAPRAYRAIAPRLLYGDPDAVEWRPEFDTFLRLVGAAYVLLGVREIRRDRESE
;
A
#
# COMPACT_ATOMS: atom_id res chain seq x y z
N MET A 1 -1.42 -19.43 3.07
CA MET A 1 -0.09 -18.78 2.99
C MET A 1 -0.19 -17.28 2.73
N ILE A 2 -0.83 -16.81 1.65
CA ILE A 2 -0.98 -15.36 1.35
C ILE A 2 -1.54 -14.55 2.53
N ARG A 3 -2.60 -15.02 3.20
CA ARG A 3 -3.16 -14.33 4.37
C ARG A 3 -2.15 -14.13 5.50
N ALA A 4 -1.28 -15.12 5.73
CA ALA A 4 -0.22 -15.02 6.73
C ALA A 4 0.85 -14.00 6.30
N ILE A 5 1.22 -13.99 5.02
CA ILE A 5 2.16 -13.00 4.46
C ILE A 5 1.61 -11.58 4.66
N ILE A 6 0.33 -11.36 4.31
CA ILE A 6 -0.33 -10.06 4.50
C ILE A 6 -0.38 -9.66 5.98
N GLY A 7 -0.69 -10.61 6.87
CA GLY A 7 -0.65 -10.38 8.31
C GLY A 7 0.74 -9.98 8.81
N VAL A 8 1.81 -10.64 8.32
CA VAL A 8 3.20 -10.29 8.65
C VAL A 8 3.55 -8.89 8.14
N LEU A 9 3.17 -8.57 6.91
CA LEU A 9 3.38 -7.21 6.36
C LEU A 9 2.68 -6.16 7.20
N GLY A 10 1.42 -6.39 7.60
CA GLY A 10 0.69 -5.51 8.51
C GLY A 10 1.43 -5.34 9.85
N ALA A 11 1.94 -6.43 10.43
CA ALA A 11 2.69 -6.38 11.68
C ALA A 11 3.98 -5.57 11.55
N LEU A 12 4.72 -5.72 10.44
CA LEU A 12 5.90 -4.91 10.17
C LEU A 12 5.55 -3.42 10.07
N THR A 13 4.45 -3.07 9.41
CA THR A 13 3.97 -1.68 9.33
C THR A 13 3.63 -1.10 10.70
N VAL A 14 3.10 -1.90 11.62
CA VAL A 14 2.86 -1.48 13.02
C VAL A 14 4.17 -1.27 13.79
N LEU A 15 5.07 -2.25 13.70
CA LEU A 15 6.24 -2.32 14.58
C LEU A 15 7.36 -1.37 14.15
N VAL A 16 7.56 -1.21 12.85
CA VAL A 16 8.69 -0.46 12.30
C VAL A 16 8.26 0.54 11.21
N PRO A 17 7.31 1.45 11.49
CA PRO A 17 6.78 2.39 10.49
C PRO A 17 7.87 3.26 9.87
N ASP A 18 8.87 3.70 10.64
CA ASP A 18 9.98 4.53 10.14
C ASP A 18 10.82 3.79 9.08
N ARG A 19 11.00 2.47 9.25
CA ARG A 19 11.74 1.65 8.28
C ARG A 19 10.94 1.47 6.99
N ILE A 20 9.62 1.35 7.11
CA ILE A 20 8.72 1.25 5.95
C ILE A 20 8.73 2.55 5.15
N VAL A 21 8.59 3.70 5.82
CA VAL A 21 8.64 5.02 5.18
C VAL A 21 9.99 5.23 4.48
N ALA A 22 11.10 5.00 5.19
CA ALA A 22 12.43 5.16 4.60
C ALA A 22 12.72 4.18 3.45
N ALA A 23 12.14 2.99 3.46
CA ALA A 23 12.24 2.05 2.34
C ALA A 23 11.42 2.53 1.13
N PHE A 24 10.20 3.01 1.36
CA PHE A 24 9.37 3.60 0.32
C PHE A 24 10.05 4.83 -0.30
N GLU A 25 10.52 5.77 0.51
CA GLU A 25 11.18 7.00 0.03
C GLU A 25 12.41 6.70 -0.83
N ARG A 26 13.26 5.75 -0.41
CA ARG A 26 14.43 5.35 -1.22
C ARG A 26 14.05 4.79 -2.60
N ILE A 27 12.91 4.13 -2.72
CA ILE A 27 12.43 3.54 -3.97
C ILE A 27 11.65 4.56 -4.80
N ALA A 28 10.92 5.46 -4.15
CA ALA A 28 9.93 6.31 -4.80
C ALA A 28 10.42 7.73 -5.06
N VAL A 29 11.17 8.30 -4.12
CA VAL A 29 11.56 9.72 -4.09
C VAL A 29 13.02 9.87 -4.50
N GLU A 30 13.29 10.83 -5.37
CA GLU A 30 14.63 11.15 -5.86
C GLU A 30 15.44 11.93 -4.81
N ASN A 31 14.78 12.85 -4.09
CA ASN A 31 15.33 13.71 -3.04
C ASN A 31 14.81 13.36 -1.62
N PRO A 32 15.03 12.13 -1.11
CA PRO A 32 14.44 11.68 0.16
C PRO A 32 14.93 12.46 1.39
N ASP A 33 16.12 13.06 1.33
CA ASP A 33 16.70 13.83 2.44
C ASP A 33 16.13 15.27 2.53
N GLU A 34 15.38 15.72 1.52
CA GLU A 34 14.80 17.07 1.43
C GLU A 34 13.29 17.09 1.73
N VAL A 35 12.65 15.92 1.86
CA VAL A 35 11.22 15.80 2.11
C VAL A 35 10.95 15.22 3.49
N GLU A 36 9.97 15.79 4.19
CA GLU A 36 9.51 15.27 5.47
C GLU A 36 8.10 14.67 5.37
N PRO A 37 7.92 13.40 5.79
CA PRO A 37 6.60 12.84 5.99
C PRO A 37 5.77 13.71 6.92
N ARG A 38 4.47 13.84 6.61
CA ARG A 38 3.53 14.57 7.48
C ARG A 38 3.57 14.02 8.91
N ARG A 39 3.43 14.89 9.92
CA ARG A 39 3.45 14.52 11.36
C ARG A 39 2.51 13.35 11.73
N GLY A 40 1.42 13.15 10.99
CA GLY A 40 0.45 12.06 11.20
C GLY A 40 0.77 10.74 10.49
N THR A 41 1.81 10.66 9.66
CA THR A 41 2.10 9.49 8.82
C THR A 41 2.42 8.26 9.67
N ARG A 42 3.22 8.40 10.74
CA ARG A 42 3.57 7.29 11.65
C ARG A 42 2.35 6.67 12.35
N PRO A 43 1.51 7.44 13.08
CA PRO A 43 0.33 6.85 13.72
C PRO A 43 -0.68 6.31 12.70
N ALA A 44 -0.81 6.93 11.52
CA ALA A 44 -1.65 6.41 10.45
C ALA A 44 -1.17 5.03 9.94
N LEU A 45 0.13 4.87 9.68
CA LEU A 45 0.72 3.59 9.28
C LEU A 45 0.53 2.50 10.34
N ARG A 46 0.69 2.86 11.62
CA ARG A 46 0.43 1.90 12.71
C ARG A 46 -1.04 1.46 12.75
N ALA A 47 -1.97 2.39 12.58
CA ALA A 47 -3.39 2.07 12.53
C ALA A 47 -3.70 1.17 11.32
N GLU A 48 -3.17 1.51 10.14
CA GLU A 48 -3.33 0.71 8.92
C GLU A 48 -2.78 -0.71 9.11
N GLY A 49 -1.55 -0.85 9.60
CA GLY A 49 -0.93 -2.14 9.88
C GLY A 49 -1.75 -2.98 10.85
N ALA A 50 -2.30 -2.38 11.91
CA ALA A 50 -3.14 -3.07 12.89
C ALA A 50 -4.45 -3.57 12.26
N VAL A 51 -5.08 -2.75 11.41
CA VAL A 51 -6.26 -3.15 10.64
C VAL A 51 -5.94 -4.31 9.70
N VAL A 52 -4.81 -4.26 8.99
CA VAL A 52 -4.36 -5.34 8.10
C VAL A 52 -4.14 -6.64 8.86
N VAL A 53 -3.47 -6.58 10.02
CA VAL A 53 -3.28 -7.76 10.90
C VAL A 53 -4.63 -8.31 11.35
N ALA A 54 -5.54 -7.45 11.85
CA ALA A 54 -6.85 -7.88 12.31
C ALA A 54 -7.66 -8.56 11.19
N LEU A 55 -7.68 -7.98 9.99
CA LEU A 55 -8.35 -8.57 8.83
C LEU A 55 -7.74 -9.93 8.44
N ALA A 56 -6.41 -10.05 8.49
CA ALA A 56 -5.72 -11.30 8.22
C ALA A 56 -6.01 -12.39 9.27
N LEU A 57 -6.19 -12.02 10.53
CA LEU A 57 -6.55 -12.94 11.61
C LEU A 57 -8.02 -13.37 11.55
N ILE A 58 -8.94 -12.41 11.39
CA ILE A 58 -10.39 -12.66 11.33
C ILE A 58 -10.74 -13.49 10.08
N GLY A 59 -10.13 -13.17 8.93
CA GLY A 59 -10.42 -13.87 7.68
C GLY A 59 -11.85 -13.67 7.18
N GLY A 60 -12.37 -14.68 6.46
CA GLY A 60 -13.73 -14.72 5.96
C GLY A 60 -14.11 -13.51 5.08
N ARG A 61 -15.37 -13.09 5.16
CA ARG A 61 -15.91 -12.00 4.33
C ARG A 61 -15.23 -10.65 4.56
N ALA A 62 -14.76 -10.37 5.78
CA ALA A 62 -14.08 -9.12 6.10
C ALA A 62 -12.75 -9.02 5.35
N TYR A 63 -11.95 -10.10 5.40
CA TYR A 63 -10.73 -10.22 4.62
C TYR A 63 -11.00 -10.18 3.11
N ALA A 64 -12.04 -10.88 2.63
CA ALA A 64 -12.37 -10.90 1.21
C ALA A 64 -12.70 -9.49 0.68
N ARG A 65 -13.53 -8.74 1.41
CA ARG A 65 -13.83 -7.33 1.09
C ARG A 65 -12.58 -6.47 1.07
N ALA A 66 -11.67 -6.66 2.02
CA ALA A 66 -10.41 -5.94 2.03
C ALA A 66 -9.55 -6.25 0.79
N MET A 67 -9.54 -7.51 0.32
CA MET A 67 -8.85 -7.89 -0.92
C MET A 67 -9.51 -7.29 -2.16
N TYR A 68 -10.85 -7.12 -2.18
CA TYR A 68 -11.54 -6.43 -3.26
C TYR A 68 -11.18 -4.95 -3.33
N VAL A 69 -11.17 -4.26 -2.18
CA VAL A 69 -10.69 -2.87 -2.08
C VAL A 69 -9.23 -2.76 -2.51
N THR A 70 -8.39 -3.70 -2.07
CA THR A 70 -6.96 -3.77 -2.45
C THR A 70 -6.81 -3.94 -3.96
N GLY A 71 -7.57 -4.84 -4.59
CA GLY A 71 -7.56 -5.04 -6.04
C GLY A 71 -8.07 -3.85 -6.84
N ALA A 72 -9.11 -3.16 -6.35
CA ALA A 72 -9.61 -1.93 -6.96
C ALA A 72 -8.55 -0.82 -6.90
N PHE A 73 -7.91 -0.64 -5.74
CA PHE A 73 -6.80 0.31 -5.61
C PHE A 73 -5.61 -0.09 -6.49
N GLY A 74 -5.28 -1.38 -6.55
CA GLY A 74 -4.24 -1.91 -7.43
C GLY A 74 -4.49 -1.59 -8.90
N THR A 75 -5.75 -1.61 -9.34
CA THR A 75 -6.13 -1.22 -10.72
C THR A 75 -5.77 0.24 -10.99
N VAL A 76 -6.02 1.13 -10.04
CA VAL A 76 -5.66 2.55 -10.16
C VAL A 76 -4.14 2.70 -10.30
N LEU A 77 -3.37 2.01 -9.45
CA LEU A 77 -1.89 2.04 -9.53
C LEU A 77 -1.35 1.48 -10.85
N LEU A 78 -1.98 0.43 -11.37
CA LEU A 78 -1.59 -0.24 -12.60
C LEU A 78 -1.89 0.60 -13.85
N VAL A 79 -3.08 1.18 -13.94
CA VAL A 79 -3.55 1.88 -15.14
C VAL A 79 -3.20 3.37 -15.12
N ALA A 80 -3.28 4.00 -13.96
CA ALA A 80 -3.15 5.44 -13.80
C ALA A 80 -2.12 5.83 -12.70
N PRO A 81 -0.85 5.39 -12.80
CA PRO A 81 0.18 5.70 -11.78
C PRO A 81 0.40 7.20 -11.60
N ARG A 82 0.20 8.00 -12.66
CA ARG A 82 0.26 9.47 -12.61
C ARG A 82 -0.80 10.09 -11.70
N ALA A 83 -1.99 9.49 -11.62
CA ALA A 83 -3.05 9.96 -10.72
C ALA A 83 -2.63 9.78 -9.27
N TYR A 84 -1.99 8.65 -8.95
CA TYR A 84 -1.41 8.43 -7.62
C TYR A 84 -0.32 9.46 -7.31
N ARG A 85 0.65 9.67 -8.22
CA ARG A 85 1.73 10.68 -8.04
C ARG A 85 1.22 12.11 -7.84
N ALA A 86 0.07 12.47 -8.42
CA ALA A 86 -0.52 13.79 -8.25
C ALA A 86 -1.21 13.99 -6.89
N ILE A 87 -1.62 12.91 -6.23
CA ILE A 87 -2.39 12.94 -4.98
C ILE A 87 -1.49 12.62 -3.78
N ALA A 88 -0.60 11.64 -3.93
CA ALA A 88 0.25 11.12 -2.86
C ALA A 88 1.07 12.19 -2.12
N PRO A 89 1.72 13.18 -2.78
CA PRO A 89 2.49 14.20 -2.08
C PRO A 89 1.66 14.96 -1.04
N ARG A 90 0.44 15.36 -1.43
CA ARG A 90 -0.49 16.13 -0.58
C ARG A 90 -1.01 15.36 0.62
N LEU A 91 -1.01 14.03 0.54
CA LEU A 91 -1.46 13.15 1.62
C LEU A 91 -0.31 12.75 2.55
N LEU A 92 0.85 12.44 1.97
CA LEU A 92 1.96 11.78 2.67
C LEU A 92 2.98 12.78 3.24
N TYR A 93 3.17 13.93 2.61
CA TYR A 93 4.25 14.86 2.94
C TYR A 93 3.73 16.16 3.55
N GLY A 94 4.62 16.80 4.33
CA GLY A 94 4.37 18.14 4.88
C GLY A 94 4.42 19.21 3.80
N ASP A 95 5.43 19.13 2.93
CA ASP A 95 5.60 19.98 1.75
C ASP A 95 5.43 19.13 0.47
N PRO A 96 4.26 19.21 -0.20
CA PRO A 96 3.98 18.39 -1.36
C PRO A 96 4.72 18.84 -2.63
N ASP A 97 5.14 20.10 -2.72
CA ASP A 97 5.76 20.67 -3.92
C ASP A 97 7.26 20.36 -3.98
N ALA A 98 7.86 20.00 -2.84
CA ALA A 98 9.25 19.55 -2.73
C ALA A 98 9.47 18.08 -3.16
N VAL A 99 8.41 17.30 -3.42
CA VAL A 99 8.52 15.87 -3.71
C VAL A 99 8.87 15.62 -5.18
N GLU A 100 10.10 15.18 -5.43
CA GLU A 100 10.51 14.70 -6.74
C GLU A 100 10.44 13.18 -6.82
N TRP A 101 9.58 12.67 -7.72
CA TRP A 101 9.43 11.23 -7.93
C TRP A 101 10.54 10.69 -8.84
N ARG A 102 11.08 9.51 -8.50
CA ARG A 102 12.00 8.78 -9.37
C ARG A 102 11.36 8.46 -10.74
N PRO A 103 12.10 8.48 -11.85
CA PRO A 103 11.58 8.09 -13.16
C PRO A 103 10.97 6.68 -13.16
N GLU A 104 11.61 5.74 -12.47
CA GLU A 104 11.22 4.33 -12.38
C GLU A 104 9.99 4.10 -11.50
N PHE A 105 9.57 5.11 -10.73
CA PHE A 105 8.49 4.92 -9.76
C PHE A 105 7.15 4.56 -10.43
N ASP A 106 6.92 4.94 -11.69
CA ASP A 106 5.71 4.56 -12.44
C ASP A 106 5.71 3.05 -12.72
N THR A 107 6.87 2.49 -13.06
CA THR A 107 7.05 1.05 -13.23
C THR A 107 6.85 0.34 -11.90
N PHE A 108 7.40 0.86 -10.80
CA PHE A 108 7.20 0.31 -9.46
C PHE A 108 5.72 0.30 -9.07
N LEU A 109 5.00 1.42 -9.25
CA LEU A 109 3.56 1.52 -8.97
C LEU A 109 2.76 0.52 -9.80
N ARG A 110 3.12 0.31 -11.06
CA ARG A 110 2.48 -0.70 -11.92
C ARG A 110 2.69 -2.11 -11.43
N LEU A 111 3.90 -2.45 -10.97
CA LEU A 111 4.20 -3.78 -10.42
C LEU A 111 3.41 -4.03 -9.13
N VAL A 112 3.37 -3.05 -8.22
CA VAL A 112 2.56 -3.12 -7.00
C VAL A 112 1.07 -3.24 -7.36
N GLY A 113 0.60 -2.43 -8.31
CA GLY A 113 -0.76 -2.47 -8.81
C GLY A 113 -1.15 -3.84 -9.37
N ALA A 114 -0.30 -4.44 -10.21
CA ALA A 114 -0.50 -5.79 -10.74
C ALA A 114 -0.59 -6.83 -9.62
N ALA A 115 0.30 -6.78 -8.63
CA ALA A 115 0.25 -7.68 -7.48
C ALA A 115 -1.07 -7.53 -6.70
N TYR A 116 -1.52 -6.30 -6.46
CA TYR A 116 -2.78 -6.03 -5.76
C TYR A 116 -4.00 -6.51 -6.53
N VAL A 117 -4.03 -6.29 -7.86
CA VAL A 117 -5.09 -6.83 -8.73
C VAL A 117 -5.12 -8.35 -8.67
N LEU A 118 -3.97 -9.02 -8.72
CA LEU A 118 -3.89 -10.47 -8.61
C LEU A 118 -4.41 -10.98 -7.26
N LEU A 119 -4.15 -10.28 -6.17
CA LEU A 119 -4.71 -10.62 -4.86
C LEU A 119 -6.24 -10.51 -4.85
N GLY A 120 -6.79 -9.42 -5.38
CA GLY A 120 -8.24 -9.23 -5.50
C GLY A 120 -8.90 -10.30 -6.38
N VAL A 121 -8.37 -10.53 -7.58
CA VAL A 121 -8.89 -11.56 -8.52
C VAL A 121 -8.79 -12.96 -7.93
N ARG A 122 -7.70 -13.28 -7.24
CA ARG A 122 -7.53 -14.58 -6.58
C ARG A 122 -8.61 -14.80 -5.53
N GLU A 123 -8.94 -13.78 -4.74
CA GLU A 123 -9.97 -13.90 -3.73
C GLU A 123 -11.36 -14.04 -4.35
N ILE A 124 -11.67 -13.33 -5.45
CA ILE A 124 -12.92 -13.51 -6.20
C ILE A 124 -13.07 -14.95 -6.69
N ARG A 125 -11.99 -15.53 -7.23
CA ARG A 125 -12.00 -16.93 -7.69
C ARG A 125 -12.24 -17.91 -6.54
N ARG A 126 -11.60 -17.67 -5.40
CA ARG A 126 -11.75 -18.51 -4.22
C ARG A 126 -13.18 -18.49 -3.69
N ASP A 127 -13.80 -17.31 -3.60
CA ASP A 127 -15.19 -17.19 -3.12
C ASP A 127 -16.15 -17.98 -4.02
N ARG A 128 -15.98 -17.89 -5.35
CA ARG A 128 -16.79 -18.64 -6.34
C ARG A 128 -16.61 -20.16 -6.29
N GLU A 129 -15.45 -20.66 -5.90
CA GLU A 129 -15.18 -22.10 -5.77
C GLU A 129 -15.73 -22.67 -4.45
N SER A 130 -16.13 -21.81 -3.51
CA SER A 130 -16.68 -22.19 -2.19
C SER A 130 -18.20 -22.08 -2.07
N GLU A 131 -18.88 -21.61 -3.12
CA GLU A 131 -20.34 -21.69 -3.32
C GLU A 131 -20.72 -22.95 -4.12
#